data_AF-A0A3C1NIK8-F1
#
_entry.id   AF-A0A3C1NIK8-F1
#
_cell.length_a   1.000
_cell.length_b   1.000
_cell.length_c   1.000
_cell.angle_alpha   90.00
_cell.angle_beta   90.00
_cell.angle_gamma   90.00
#
_symmetry.space_group_name_H-M   'P 1'
#
loop_
_entity.id
_entity.type
_entity.pdbx_description
1 polymer ?
#
loop_
_entity_poly.entity_id
_entity_poly.type
_entity_poly.pdbx_seq_one_letter_code
_entity_poly.pdbx_strand_id
1 'polypeptide(L)'
;MFSQYLADGVRVTLEIILPVIIFSYLGDFHTGILLATGAFCVSISDIPGPVKDKRNGMLYSIGFIGIMSVLTGLVNHSPWALGLLLVSSSFFFTMIGVYGNRAAFVGAAALLIMIIRMREIETVHTTCLESAWIIAGGTWYMLVAILFNQLSPNRPAQRALGETLHETATYLNLKASMYESGTDHEDTYKQLLTQQVRVNEKQDITRELLFKNRAILRESTRTGRMLMFSFVNAVDLFDQVNATWYDYGKLKEKYSHTDLLPDIAAIIRRMAEAIDRAGLAIQSNRKEVTEYAWLPELDNLKARIDAMDDGSSS
;
A
#
# COMPACT_ATOMS: atom_id res chain seq x y z
N MET A 1 4.79 -0.36 12.84
CA MET A 1 4.69 -0.81 11.42
C MET A 1 5.11 -2.28 11.20
N PHE A 2 6.20 -2.81 11.79
CA PHE A 2 6.69 -4.18 11.50
C PHE A 2 5.73 -5.34 11.80
N SER A 3 4.89 -5.26 12.84
CA SER A 3 4.04 -6.38 13.26
C SER A 3 3.01 -6.83 12.21
N GLN A 4 2.53 -5.92 11.35
CA GLN A 4 1.51 -6.24 10.35
C GLN A 4 2.07 -6.85 9.07
N TYR A 5 3.18 -6.33 8.55
CA TYR A 5 3.89 -6.97 7.43
C TYR A 5 4.38 -8.37 7.80
N LEU A 6 4.83 -8.54 9.05
CA LEU A 6 5.18 -9.84 9.59
C LEU A 6 3.96 -10.77 9.63
N ALA A 7 2.82 -10.29 10.14
CA ALA A 7 1.59 -11.08 10.17
C ALA A 7 1.11 -11.50 8.77
N ASP A 8 1.18 -10.59 7.78
CA ASP A 8 0.85 -10.88 6.39
C ASP A 8 1.83 -11.93 5.80
N GLY A 9 3.13 -11.79 6.06
CA GLY A 9 4.14 -12.76 5.60
C GLY A 9 3.99 -14.15 6.24
N VAL A 10 3.72 -14.22 7.55
CA VAL A 10 3.43 -15.47 8.26
C VAL A 10 2.17 -16.13 7.69
N ARG A 11 1.15 -15.33 7.37
CA ARG A 11 -0.07 -15.84 6.76
C ARG A 11 0.20 -16.42 5.37
N VAL A 12 0.88 -15.69 4.49
CA VAL A 12 1.21 -16.17 3.13
C VAL A 12 2.03 -17.45 3.17
N THR A 13 3.05 -17.51 4.04
CA THR A 13 3.88 -18.71 4.19
C THR A 13 3.08 -19.91 4.70
N LEU A 14 2.18 -19.70 5.66
CA LEU A 14 1.30 -20.76 6.17
C LEU A 14 0.31 -21.23 5.09
N GLU A 15 -0.24 -20.32 4.28
CA GLU A 15 -1.14 -20.64 3.16
C GLU A 15 -0.45 -21.50 2.09
N ILE A 16 0.85 -21.28 1.83
CA ILE A 16 1.66 -22.04 0.87
C ILE A 16 2.08 -23.41 1.42
N ILE A 17 2.48 -23.49 2.70
CA ILE A 17 3.01 -24.73 3.30
C ILE A 17 1.90 -25.72 3.66
N LEU A 18 0.71 -25.23 3.99
CA LEU A 18 -0.39 -26.06 4.50
C LEU A 18 -0.80 -27.21 3.55
N PRO A 19 -0.92 -27.01 2.21
CA PRO A 19 -1.11 -28.12 1.28
C PRO A 19 -0.03 -29.22 1.38
N VAL A 20 1.25 -28.84 1.52
CA VAL A 20 2.36 -29.80 1.65
C VAL A 20 2.20 -30.64 2.90
N ILE A 21 1.85 -30.01 4.03
CA ILE A 21 1.65 -30.72 5.29
C ILE A 21 0.50 -31.73 5.17
N ILE A 22 -0.65 -31.30 4.63
CA ILE A 22 -1.84 -32.17 4.48
C ILE A 22 -1.51 -33.37 3.61
N PHE A 23 -0.91 -33.14 2.45
CA PHE A 23 -0.58 -34.20 1.50
C PHE A 23 0.57 -35.10 1.97
N SER A 24 1.49 -34.56 2.78
CA SER A 24 2.51 -35.37 3.45
C SER A 24 1.91 -36.36 4.45
N TYR A 25 0.86 -36.00 5.19
CA TYR A 25 0.13 -36.93 6.07
C TYR A 25 -0.67 -37.99 5.29
N LEU A 26 -1.10 -37.66 4.07
CA LEU A 26 -1.80 -38.59 3.17
C LEU A 26 -0.85 -39.53 2.40
N GLY A 27 0.47 -39.36 2.58
CA GLY A 27 1.48 -40.18 1.90
C GLY A 27 1.83 -39.74 0.48
N ASP A 28 1.30 -38.60 0.00
CA ASP A 28 1.55 -38.08 -1.35
C ASP A 28 2.27 -36.73 -1.31
N PHE A 29 3.56 -36.76 -0.96
CA PHE A 29 4.38 -35.57 -0.81
C PHE A 29 4.56 -34.80 -2.14
N HIS A 30 4.59 -35.51 -3.27
CA HIS A 30 4.78 -34.90 -4.60
C HIS A 30 3.63 -33.97 -4.97
N THR A 31 2.40 -34.43 -4.80
CA THR A 31 1.21 -33.59 -5.03
C THR A 31 1.20 -32.37 -4.11
N GLY A 32 1.61 -32.53 -2.85
CA GLY A 32 1.76 -31.43 -1.91
C GLY A 32 2.68 -30.31 -2.43
N ILE A 33 3.85 -30.67 -2.98
CA ILE A 33 4.81 -29.72 -3.56
C ILE A 33 4.23 -29.00 -4.78
N LEU A 34 3.51 -29.72 -5.65
CA LEU A 34 2.89 -29.14 -6.84
C LEU A 34 1.83 -28.10 -6.46
N LEU A 35 0.99 -28.39 -5.46
CA LEU A 35 0.05 -27.41 -4.93
C LEU A 35 0.78 -26.19 -4.34
N ALA A 36 1.82 -26.41 -3.53
CA ALA A 36 2.57 -25.30 -2.93
C ALA A 36 3.26 -24.43 -3.98
N THR A 37 3.74 -25.02 -5.07
CA THR A 37 4.37 -24.30 -6.17
C THR A 37 3.36 -23.38 -6.86
N GLY A 38 2.15 -23.89 -7.13
CA GLY A 38 1.05 -23.08 -7.65
C GLY A 38 0.64 -21.96 -6.71
N ALA A 39 0.48 -22.26 -5.41
CA ALA A 39 0.17 -21.28 -4.38
C ALA A 39 1.24 -20.18 -4.28
N PHE A 40 2.52 -20.58 -4.30
CA PHE A 40 3.66 -19.68 -4.26
C PHE A 40 3.68 -18.74 -5.48
N CYS A 41 3.52 -19.26 -6.69
CA CYS A 41 3.50 -18.42 -7.88
C CYS A 41 2.35 -17.42 -7.85
N VAL A 42 1.14 -17.82 -7.45
CA VAL A 42 -0.01 -16.90 -7.34
C VAL A 42 0.21 -15.84 -6.26
N SER A 43 0.89 -16.18 -5.15
CA SER A 43 1.18 -15.23 -4.07
C SER A 43 1.97 -14.00 -4.54
N ILE A 44 2.78 -14.12 -5.58
CA ILE A 44 3.54 -13.00 -6.18
C ILE A 44 2.60 -11.94 -6.77
N SER A 45 1.45 -12.37 -7.30
CA SER A 45 0.42 -11.48 -7.84
C SER A 45 -0.56 -10.97 -6.77
N ASP A 46 -0.40 -11.38 -5.50
CA ASP A 46 -1.25 -10.95 -4.41
C ASP A 46 -0.87 -9.55 -3.90
N ILE A 47 -1.24 -8.55 -4.69
CA ILE A 47 -0.94 -7.14 -4.40
C ILE A 47 -2.10 -6.52 -3.62
N PRO A 48 -1.82 -5.76 -2.54
CA PRO A 48 -2.85 -5.06 -1.79
C PRO A 48 -3.66 -4.12 -2.69
N GLY A 49 -4.96 -4.01 -2.43
CA GLY A 49 -5.86 -3.13 -3.16
C GLY A 49 -7.32 -3.54 -3.05
N PRO A 50 -8.19 -2.97 -3.91
CA PRO A 50 -9.60 -3.34 -3.95
C PRO A 50 -9.77 -4.85 -4.19
N VAL A 51 -10.71 -5.46 -3.46
CA VAL A 51 -10.94 -6.91 -3.48
C VAL A 51 -11.15 -7.46 -4.89
N LYS A 52 -11.88 -6.71 -5.73
CA LYS A 52 -12.14 -7.09 -7.12
C LYS A 52 -10.85 -7.14 -7.94
N ASP A 53 -10.01 -6.12 -7.79
CA ASP A 53 -8.78 -5.97 -8.56
C ASP A 53 -7.72 -6.97 -8.08
N LYS A 54 -7.68 -7.25 -6.77
CA LYS A 54 -6.88 -8.34 -6.17
C LYS A 54 -7.32 -9.72 -6.69
N ARG A 55 -8.63 -10.01 -6.66
CA ARG A 55 -9.18 -11.27 -7.18
C ARG A 55 -8.89 -11.44 -8.67
N ASN A 56 -9.14 -10.41 -9.48
CA ASN A 56 -8.93 -10.49 -10.92
C ASN A 56 -7.44 -10.70 -11.25
N GLY A 57 -6.53 -10.02 -10.55
CA GLY A 57 -5.08 -10.23 -10.68
C GLY A 57 -4.67 -11.69 -10.41
N MET A 58 -5.13 -12.27 -9.30
CA MET A 58 -4.87 -13.68 -8.97
C MET A 58 -5.49 -14.65 -9.99
N LEU A 59 -6.71 -14.37 -10.50
CA LEU A 59 -7.34 -15.19 -11.54
C LEU A 59 -6.53 -15.20 -12.84
N TYR A 60 -6.07 -14.03 -13.30
CA TYR A 60 -5.20 -13.96 -14.47
C TYR A 60 -3.86 -14.68 -14.22
N SER A 61 -3.30 -14.55 -13.01
CA SER A 61 -2.10 -15.29 -12.62
C SER A 61 -2.29 -16.80 -12.69
N ILE A 62 -3.37 -17.34 -12.11
CA ILE A 62 -3.69 -18.78 -12.18
C ILE A 62 -3.80 -19.24 -13.63
N GLY A 63 -4.48 -18.46 -14.49
CA GLY A 63 -4.62 -18.77 -15.91
C GLY A 63 -3.27 -18.85 -16.64
N PHE A 64 -2.44 -17.80 -16.52
CA PHE A 64 -1.13 -17.78 -17.17
C PHE A 64 -0.15 -18.80 -16.59
N ILE A 65 -0.18 -19.03 -15.28
CA ILE A 65 0.60 -20.08 -14.63
C ILE A 65 0.22 -21.46 -15.17
N GLY A 66 -1.08 -21.74 -15.30
CA GLY A 66 -1.59 -22.98 -15.87
C GLY A 66 -1.16 -23.20 -17.31
N ILE A 67 -1.35 -22.18 -18.16
CA ILE A 67 -0.92 -22.21 -19.57
C ILE A 67 0.59 -22.46 -19.67
N MET A 68 1.40 -21.71 -18.93
CA MET A 68 2.86 -21.84 -18.97
C MET A 68 3.33 -23.18 -18.40
N SER A 69 2.68 -23.69 -17.35
CA SER A 69 2.98 -25.01 -16.79
C SER A 69 2.79 -26.13 -17.83
N VAL A 70 1.65 -26.11 -18.54
CA VAL A 70 1.35 -27.12 -19.58
C VAL A 70 2.29 -26.96 -20.78
N LEU A 71 2.43 -25.75 -21.31
CA LEU A 71 3.29 -25.49 -22.48
C LEU A 71 4.73 -25.90 -22.21
N THR A 72 5.27 -25.55 -21.04
CA THR A 72 6.65 -25.92 -20.67
C THR A 72 6.81 -27.43 -20.59
N GLY A 73 5.92 -28.13 -19.88
CA GLY A 73 6.03 -29.59 -19.75
C GLY A 73 5.92 -30.34 -21.08
N LEU A 74 5.09 -29.87 -22.01
CA LEU A 74 4.98 -30.46 -23.36
C LEU A 74 6.24 -30.24 -24.19
N VAL A 75 6.85 -29.06 -24.07
CA VAL A 75 7.94 -28.61 -24.94
C VAL A 75 9.33 -29.03 -24.43
N ASN A 76 9.45 -29.45 -23.16
CA ASN A 76 10.71 -29.86 -22.51
C ASN A 76 11.52 -30.92 -23.29
N HIS A 77 10.91 -31.70 -24.17
CA HIS A 77 11.59 -32.70 -25.01
C HIS A 77 12.50 -32.09 -26.09
N SER A 78 12.26 -30.84 -26.50
CA SER A 78 13.01 -30.15 -27.57
C SER A 78 13.64 -28.86 -27.06
N PRO A 79 14.98 -28.80 -26.89
CA PRO A 79 15.67 -27.60 -26.43
C PRO A 79 15.41 -26.37 -27.29
N TRP A 80 15.24 -26.55 -28.60
CA TRP A 80 14.94 -25.47 -29.55
C TRP A 80 13.55 -24.88 -29.35
N ALA A 81 12.54 -25.74 -29.20
CA ALA A 81 11.17 -25.30 -28.96
C ALA A 81 11.05 -24.65 -27.58
N LEU A 82 11.77 -25.17 -26.57
CA LEU A 82 11.83 -24.59 -25.24
C LEU A 82 12.49 -23.20 -25.26
N GLY A 83 13.59 -23.04 -26.00
CA GLY A 83 14.23 -21.74 -26.21
C GLY A 83 13.29 -20.73 -26.88
N LEU A 84 12.53 -21.16 -27.89
CA LEU A 84 11.54 -20.32 -28.57
C LEU A 84 10.39 -19.92 -27.61
N LEU A 85 9.87 -20.86 -26.83
CA LEU A 85 8.84 -20.59 -25.82
C LEU A 85 9.35 -19.60 -24.76
N LEU A 86 10.58 -19.77 -24.30
CA LEU A 86 11.20 -18.90 -23.30
C LEU A 86 11.35 -17.47 -23.82
N VAL A 87 11.90 -17.29 -25.03
CA VAL A 87 12.09 -15.95 -25.62
C VAL A 87 10.75 -15.26 -25.87
N SER A 88 9.79 -15.98 -26.47
CA SER A 88 8.46 -15.42 -26.77
C SER A 88 7.68 -15.08 -25.50
N SER A 89 7.67 -15.97 -24.50
CA SER A 89 6.98 -15.74 -23.23
C SER A 89 7.63 -14.61 -22.43
N SER A 90 8.97 -14.57 -22.38
CA SER A 90 9.70 -13.51 -21.69
C SER A 90 9.39 -12.14 -22.30
N PHE A 91 9.41 -12.04 -23.63
CA PHE A 91 9.04 -10.80 -24.32
C PHE A 91 7.59 -10.40 -24.03
N PHE A 92 6.65 -11.35 -24.15
CA PHE A 92 5.22 -11.10 -23.95
C PHE A 92 4.90 -10.66 -22.51
N PHE A 93 5.38 -11.38 -21.50
CA PHE A 93 5.11 -11.06 -20.10
C PHE A 93 5.83 -9.80 -19.63
N THR A 94 7.00 -9.49 -20.18
CA THR A 94 7.66 -8.20 -19.94
C THR A 94 6.84 -7.05 -20.53
N MET A 95 6.32 -7.21 -21.75
CA MET A 95 5.48 -6.20 -22.40
C MET A 95 4.16 -5.96 -21.65
N ILE A 96 3.56 -7.00 -21.09
CA ILE A 96 2.37 -6.88 -20.23
C ILE A 96 2.61 -5.94 -19.04
N GLY A 97 3.84 -5.86 -18.53
CA GLY A 97 4.20 -4.96 -17.43
C GLY A 97 3.96 -3.48 -17.71
N VAL A 98 3.90 -3.07 -18.98
CA VAL A 98 3.60 -1.69 -19.39
C VAL A 98 2.18 -1.26 -18.98
N TYR A 99 1.24 -2.20 -18.84
CA TYR A 99 -0.13 -1.92 -18.38
C TYR A 99 -0.24 -1.73 -16.86
N GLY A 100 0.88 -1.78 -16.14
CA GLY A 100 0.97 -1.44 -14.73
C GLY A 100 1.56 -2.55 -13.86
N ASN A 101 1.86 -2.19 -12.62
CA ASN A 101 2.60 -3.04 -11.69
C ASN A 101 1.92 -4.40 -11.44
N ARG A 102 0.58 -4.42 -11.33
CA ARG A 102 -0.18 -5.68 -11.17
C ARG A 102 0.04 -6.65 -12.32
N ALA A 103 0.04 -6.14 -13.55
CA ALA A 103 0.24 -6.93 -14.74
C ALA A 103 1.69 -7.46 -14.81
N ALA A 104 2.67 -6.66 -14.39
CA ALA A 104 4.07 -7.06 -14.30
C ALA A 104 4.26 -8.26 -13.33
N PHE A 105 3.66 -8.22 -12.13
CA PHE A 105 3.74 -9.34 -11.18
C PHE A 105 3.06 -10.61 -11.67
N VAL A 106 1.93 -10.50 -12.38
CA VAL A 106 1.28 -11.64 -13.04
C VAL A 106 2.23 -12.27 -14.08
N GLY A 107 2.89 -11.45 -14.89
CA GLY A 107 3.89 -11.91 -15.86
C GLY A 107 5.10 -12.56 -15.20
N ALA A 108 5.62 -11.98 -14.12
CA ALA A 108 6.72 -12.55 -13.34
C ALA A 108 6.38 -13.92 -12.76
N ALA A 109 5.16 -14.10 -12.22
CA ALA A 109 4.69 -15.38 -11.71
C ALA A 109 4.59 -16.45 -12.81
N ALA A 110 4.13 -16.08 -14.00
CA ALA A 110 4.02 -16.97 -15.15
C ALA A 110 5.40 -17.41 -15.68
N LEU A 111 6.37 -16.50 -15.72
CA LEU A 111 7.76 -16.83 -16.07
C LEU A 111 8.42 -17.71 -15.00
N LEU A 112 8.12 -17.46 -13.72
CA LEU A 112 8.68 -18.25 -12.63
C LEU A 112 8.22 -19.71 -12.70
N ILE A 113 6.94 -19.98 -12.95
CA ILE A 113 6.48 -21.37 -13.08
C ILE A 113 7.11 -22.07 -14.28
N MET A 114 7.32 -21.35 -15.39
CA MET A 114 8.03 -21.90 -16.56
C MET A 114 9.45 -22.32 -16.18
N ILE A 115 10.19 -21.49 -15.43
CA ILE A 115 11.54 -21.84 -14.96
C ILE A 115 11.50 -23.08 -14.05
N ILE A 116 10.54 -23.15 -13.13
CA ILE A 116 10.40 -24.30 -12.22
C ILE A 116 10.10 -25.60 -12.99
N ARG A 117 9.27 -25.54 -14.03
CA ARG A 117 8.85 -26.71 -14.83
C ARG A 117 9.86 -27.12 -15.90
N MET A 118 10.87 -26.32 -16.19
CA MET A 118 11.83 -26.56 -17.27
C MET A 118 12.67 -27.84 -17.12
N ARG A 119 12.72 -28.43 -15.92
CA ARG A 119 13.60 -29.56 -15.59
C ARG A 119 12.94 -30.94 -15.77
N GLU A 120 11.62 -31.02 -15.83
CA GLU A 120 10.88 -32.28 -15.75
C GLU A 120 10.46 -32.74 -17.15
N ILE A 121 11.09 -33.80 -17.67
CA ILE A 121 10.67 -34.46 -18.91
C ILE A 121 9.72 -35.59 -18.52
N GLU A 122 8.44 -35.34 -18.76
CA GLU A 122 7.33 -36.16 -18.28
C GLU A 122 6.42 -36.54 -19.45
N THR A 123 5.60 -37.57 -19.27
CA THR A 123 4.58 -37.90 -20.27
C THR A 123 3.55 -36.77 -20.39
N VAL A 124 2.84 -36.72 -21.52
CA VAL A 124 1.77 -35.73 -21.74
C VAL A 124 0.69 -35.82 -20.65
N HIS A 125 0.35 -37.05 -20.24
CA HIS A 125 -0.64 -37.28 -19.19
C HIS A 125 -0.16 -36.77 -17.82
N THR A 126 1.07 -37.11 -17.42
CA THR A 126 1.63 -36.64 -16.15
C THR A 126 1.78 -35.12 -16.15
N THR A 127 2.24 -34.52 -17.25
CA THR A 127 2.32 -33.06 -17.41
C THR A 127 0.97 -32.38 -17.16
N CYS A 128 -0.10 -32.84 -17.81
CA CYS A 128 -1.44 -32.25 -17.63
C CYS A 128 -1.94 -32.40 -16.18
N LEU A 129 -1.70 -33.56 -15.57
CA LEU A 129 -2.13 -33.82 -14.20
C LEU A 129 -1.38 -32.93 -13.20
N GLU A 130 -0.06 -32.79 -13.34
CA GLU A 130 0.74 -31.92 -12.48
C GLU A 130 0.40 -30.44 -12.67
N SER A 131 0.18 -30.00 -13.91
CA SER A 131 -0.32 -28.65 -14.18
C SER A 131 -1.69 -28.40 -13.56
N ALA A 132 -2.58 -29.41 -13.52
CA ALA A 132 -3.86 -29.30 -12.82
C ALA A 132 -3.67 -29.14 -11.30
N TRP A 133 -2.71 -29.85 -10.69
CA TRP A 133 -2.37 -29.64 -9.28
C TRP A 133 -1.79 -28.27 -8.99
N ILE A 134 -0.96 -27.73 -9.88
CA ILE A 134 -0.44 -26.36 -9.79
C ILE A 134 -1.60 -25.34 -9.84
N ILE A 135 -2.54 -25.50 -10.79
CA ILE A 135 -3.75 -24.65 -10.88
C ILE A 135 -4.60 -24.78 -9.61
N ALA A 136 -4.75 -26.00 -9.08
CA ALA A 136 -5.48 -26.25 -7.83
C ALA A 136 -4.82 -25.56 -6.64
N GLY A 137 -3.48 -25.59 -6.55
CA GLY A 137 -2.70 -24.87 -5.54
C GLY A 137 -2.85 -23.35 -5.61
N GLY A 138 -2.80 -22.79 -6.82
CA GLY A 138 -3.07 -21.37 -7.04
C GLY A 138 -4.51 -20.96 -6.68
N THR A 139 -5.47 -21.83 -7.00
CA THR A 139 -6.89 -21.64 -6.65
C THR A 139 -7.11 -21.73 -5.13
N TRP A 140 -6.46 -22.67 -4.47
CA TRP A 140 -6.44 -22.80 -3.01
C TRP A 140 -5.97 -21.50 -2.35
N TYR A 141 -4.81 -20.99 -2.76
CA TYR A 141 -4.27 -19.73 -2.25
C TYR A 141 -5.28 -18.58 -2.44
N MET A 142 -5.83 -18.44 -3.64
CA MET A 142 -6.83 -17.39 -3.93
C MET A 142 -8.07 -17.51 -3.04
N LEU A 143 -8.60 -18.72 -2.82
CA LEU A 143 -9.79 -18.94 -1.99
C LEU A 143 -9.54 -18.53 -0.54
N VAL A 144 -8.42 -18.97 0.04
CA VAL A 144 -8.03 -18.60 1.40
C VAL A 144 -7.81 -17.08 1.48
N ALA A 145 -7.14 -16.50 0.47
CA ALA A 145 -6.90 -15.07 0.39
C ALA A 145 -8.18 -14.22 0.40
N ILE A 146 -9.20 -14.66 -0.35
CA ILE A 146 -10.51 -14.01 -0.40
C ILE A 146 -11.26 -14.19 0.93
N LEU A 147 -11.20 -15.38 1.53
CA LEU A 147 -11.87 -15.67 2.80
C LEU A 147 -11.37 -14.76 3.93
N PHE A 148 -10.04 -14.62 4.08
CA PHE A 148 -9.46 -13.70 5.05
C PHE A 148 -9.86 -12.23 4.80
N ASN A 149 -9.95 -11.84 3.53
CA ASN A 149 -10.38 -10.49 3.19
C ASN A 149 -11.85 -10.23 3.55
N GLN A 150 -12.72 -11.25 3.52
CA GLN A 150 -14.09 -11.14 4.02
C GLN A 150 -14.16 -10.99 5.55
N LEU A 151 -13.22 -11.59 6.30
CA LEU A 151 -13.15 -11.47 7.76
C LEU A 151 -12.66 -10.10 8.23
N SER A 152 -11.95 -9.35 7.38
CA SER A 152 -11.34 -8.06 7.74
C SER A 152 -11.43 -7.01 6.62
N PRO A 153 -12.65 -6.64 6.17
CA PRO A 153 -12.85 -5.83 4.97
C PRO A 153 -12.37 -4.38 5.09
N ASN A 154 -12.24 -3.85 6.31
CA ASN A 154 -11.85 -2.46 6.56
C ASN A 154 -10.34 -2.28 6.72
N ARG A 155 -9.56 -3.37 6.88
CA ARG A 155 -8.11 -3.30 7.14
C ARG A 155 -7.31 -2.61 6.04
N PRO A 156 -7.54 -2.89 4.73
CA PRO A 156 -6.80 -2.21 3.67
C PRO A 156 -7.02 -0.69 3.68
N ALA A 157 -8.27 -0.25 3.91
CA ALA A 157 -8.62 1.16 3.97
C ALA A 157 -8.06 1.85 5.22
N GLN A 158 -8.11 1.19 6.39
CA GLN A 158 -7.46 1.66 7.63
C GLN A 158 -5.97 1.91 7.43
N ARG A 159 -5.30 0.97 6.75
CA ARG A 159 -3.87 1.05 6.48
C ARG A 159 -3.53 2.22 5.57
N ALA A 160 -4.22 2.31 4.43
CA ALA A 160 -4.02 3.37 3.47
C ALA A 160 -4.27 4.75 4.12
N LEU A 161 -5.35 4.90 4.88
CA LEU A 161 -5.64 6.14 5.60
C LEU A 161 -4.56 6.48 6.63
N GLY A 162 -4.07 5.51 7.39
CA GLY A 162 -2.97 5.74 8.32
C GLY A 162 -1.66 6.14 7.63
N GLU A 163 -1.36 5.53 6.48
CA GLU A 163 -0.22 5.95 5.63
C GLU A 163 -0.41 7.38 5.12
N THR A 164 -1.61 7.75 4.66
CA THR A 164 -1.94 9.13 4.27
C THR A 164 -1.68 10.10 5.41
N LEU A 165 -2.16 9.81 6.63
CA LEU A 165 -1.96 10.67 7.80
C LEU A 165 -0.46 10.81 8.17
N HIS A 166 0.32 9.73 8.08
CA HIS A 166 1.77 9.77 8.33
C HIS A 166 2.51 10.65 7.31
N GLU A 167 2.18 10.53 6.03
CA GLU A 167 2.76 11.39 4.98
C GLU A 167 2.33 12.85 5.14
N THR A 168 1.08 13.12 5.56
CA THR A 168 0.59 14.47 5.87
C THR A 168 1.32 15.06 7.09
N ALA A 169 1.55 14.28 8.14
CA ALA A 169 2.34 14.71 9.29
C ALA A 169 3.79 15.04 8.90
N THR A 170 4.40 14.21 8.05
CA THR A 170 5.74 14.45 7.50
C THR A 170 5.78 15.75 6.69
N TYR A 171 4.77 16.00 5.87
CA TYR A 171 4.61 17.25 5.13
C TYR A 171 4.50 18.47 6.06
N LEU A 172 3.69 18.38 7.13
CA LEU A 172 3.56 19.45 8.11
C LEU A 172 4.87 19.74 8.85
N ASN A 173 5.64 18.70 9.20
CA ASN A 173 6.96 18.87 9.81
C ASN A 173 7.95 19.59 8.88
N LEU A 174 7.99 19.23 7.60
CA LEU A 174 8.78 19.97 6.60
C LEU A 174 8.30 21.41 6.46
N LYS A 175 6.98 21.63 6.50
CA LYS A 175 6.42 22.98 6.41
C LYS A 175 6.76 23.81 7.65
N ALA A 176 6.80 23.21 8.84
CA ALA A 176 7.24 23.86 10.08
C ALA A 176 8.69 24.34 9.99
N SER A 177 9.60 23.57 9.38
CA SER A 177 11.01 23.98 9.22
C SER A 177 11.22 25.21 8.34
N MET A 178 10.23 25.62 7.54
CA MET A 178 10.27 26.87 6.77
C MET A 178 10.09 28.12 7.65
N TYR A 179 9.62 27.96 8.90
CA TYR A 179 9.47 29.05 9.87
C TYR A 179 10.69 29.18 10.80
N GLU A 180 11.63 28.24 10.74
CA GLU A 180 12.82 28.23 11.60
C GLU A 180 14.00 29.03 10.99
N SER A 181 14.85 29.57 11.85
CA SER A 181 16.02 30.34 11.42
C SER A 181 17.18 29.41 11.09
N GLY A 182 17.71 29.47 9.85
CA GLY A 182 18.91 28.73 9.43
C GLY A 182 18.69 27.62 8.41
N THR A 183 17.43 27.38 8.00
CA THR A 183 17.09 26.37 6.99
C THR A 183 17.43 26.85 5.57
N ASP A 184 17.98 25.98 4.73
CA ASP A 184 18.07 26.21 3.28
C ASP A 184 16.65 26.11 2.69
N HIS A 185 16.11 27.25 2.30
CA HIS A 185 14.71 27.36 1.85
C HIS A 185 14.53 26.70 0.49
N GLU A 186 15.54 26.68 -0.37
CA GLU A 186 15.40 26.13 -1.71
C GLU A 186 15.37 24.59 -1.67
N ASP A 187 16.25 23.98 -0.88
CA ASP A 187 16.23 22.53 -0.70
C ASP A 187 14.98 22.06 0.05
N THR A 188 14.60 22.75 1.13
CA THR A 188 13.38 22.42 1.89
C THR A 188 12.12 22.58 1.02
N TYR A 189 12.09 23.58 0.14
CA TYR A 189 10.99 23.76 -0.82
C TYR A 189 10.91 22.59 -1.82
N LYS A 190 12.04 22.12 -2.36
CA LYS A 190 12.07 20.93 -3.24
C LYS A 190 11.59 19.67 -2.51
N GLN A 191 11.98 19.51 -1.24
CA GLN A 191 11.50 18.41 -0.39
C GLN A 191 9.98 18.51 -0.14
N LEU A 192 9.45 19.72 0.11
CA LEU A 192 8.02 19.97 0.27
C LEU A 192 7.22 19.59 -0.98
N LEU A 193 7.68 19.97 -2.17
CA LEU A 193 7.02 19.61 -3.43
C LEU A 193 7.01 18.09 -3.63
N THR A 194 8.14 17.43 -3.37
CA THR A 194 8.24 15.96 -3.46
C THR A 194 7.29 15.28 -2.48
N GLN A 195 7.23 15.79 -1.25
CA GLN A 195 6.35 15.25 -0.22
C GLN A 195 4.87 15.51 -0.53
N GLN A 196 4.54 16.65 -1.13
CA GLN A 196 3.18 16.96 -1.59
C GLN A 196 2.69 15.95 -2.64
N VAL A 197 3.55 15.54 -3.58
CA VAL A 197 3.22 14.49 -4.55
C VAL A 197 2.91 13.17 -3.83
N ARG A 198 3.74 12.76 -2.87
CA ARG A 198 3.51 11.54 -2.08
C ARG A 198 2.20 11.56 -1.31
N VAL A 199 1.86 12.68 -0.67
CA VAL A 199 0.58 12.82 0.04
C VAL A 199 -0.60 12.65 -0.92
N ASN A 200 -0.55 13.29 -2.10
CA ASN A 200 -1.59 13.15 -3.12
C ASN A 200 -1.73 11.70 -3.61
N GLU A 201 -0.63 11.03 -3.92
CA GLU A 201 -0.63 9.61 -4.31
C GLU A 201 -1.29 8.72 -3.24
N LYS A 202 -0.96 8.94 -1.96
CA LYS A 202 -1.58 8.20 -0.86
C LYS A 202 -3.06 8.55 -0.68
N GLN A 203 -3.46 9.80 -0.85
CA GLN A 203 -4.86 10.20 -0.80
C GLN A 203 -5.66 9.53 -1.92
N ASP A 204 -5.12 9.43 -3.13
CA ASP A 204 -5.77 8.75 -4.26
C ASP A 204 -5.97 7.26 -3.99
N ILE A 205 -4.92 6.58 -3.49
CA ILE A 205 -5.01 5.17 -3.09
C ILE A 205 -6.06 4.98 -1.98
N THR A 206 -6.06 5.84 -0.96
CA THR A 206 -7.02 5.77 0.15
C THR A 206 -8.44 6.03 -0.33
N ARG A 207 -8.64 7.03 -1.19
CA ARG A 207 -9.94 7.33 -1.83
C ARG A 207 -10.44 6.12 -2.60
N GLU A 208 -9.61 5.54 -3.46
CA GLU A 208 -9.98 4.36 -4.23
C GLU A 208 -10.42 3.20 -3.33
N LEU A 209 -9.67 2.93 -2.25
CA LEU A 209 -9.96 1.85 -1.30
C LEU A 209 -11.25 2.07 -0.50
N LEU A 210 -11.52 3.31 -0.09
CA LEU A 210 -12.73 3.68 0.64
C LEU A 210 -13.96 3.62 -0.26
N PHE A 211 -13.90 4.19 -1.46
CA PHE A 211 -15.05 4.32 -2.37
C PHE A 211 -15.31 3.06 -3.20
N LYS A 212 -14.32 2.21 -3.52
CA LYS A 212 -14.58 0.94 -4.21
C LYS A 212 -15.07 -0.18 -3.28
N ASN A 213 -14.97 -0.01 -1.96
CA ASN A 213 -15.37 -1.03 -1.00
C ASN A 213 -16.86 -0.88 -0.62
N ARG A 214 -17.71 -1.75 -1.19
CA ARG A 214 -19.15 -1.80 -0.89
C ARG A 214 -19.48 -1.98 0.61
N ALA A 215 -18.58 -2.58 1.39
CA ALA A 215 -18.78 -2.74 2.84
C ALA A 215 -18.61 -1.42 3.61
N ILE A 216 -17.77 -0.51 3.09
CA ILE A 216 -17.56 0.84 3.63
C ILE A 216 -18.67 1.77 3.15
N LEU A 217 -19.07 1.65 1.88
CA LEU A 217 -20.20 2.40 1.29
C LEU A 217 -21.56 2.01 1.88
N ARG A 218 -21.71 0.80 2.42
CA ARG A 218 -22.85 0.45 3.27
C ARG A 218 -22.70 1.21 4.60
N GLU A 219 -23.16 2.46 4.62
CA GLU A 219 -23.17 3.45 5.73
C GLU A 219 -23.60 2.90 7.12
N SER A 220 -24.12 1.68 7.16
CA SER A 220 -24.49 0.91 8.35
C SER A 220 -23.35 0.60 9.34
N THR A 221 -22.06 0.61 8.96
CA THR A 221 -20.97 0.26 9.90
C THR A 221 -20.33 1.50 10.53
N ARG A 222 -20.24 1.52 11.88
CA ARG A 222 -19.59 2.62 12.64
C ARG A 222 -18.16 2.89 12.19
N THR A 223 -17.42 1.83 11.86
CA THR A 223 -16.03 1.90 11.39
C THR A 223 -15.92 2.54 10.00
N GLY A 224 -16.79 2.19 9.04
CA GLY A 224 -16.76 2.78 7.71
C GLY A 224 -16.99 4.29 7.74
N ARG A 225 -17.97 4.75 8.52
CA ARG A 225 -18.23 6.18 8.73
C ARG A 225 -17.05 6.92 9.37
N MET A 226 -16.41 6.31 10.38
CA MET A 226 -15.22 6.89 11.01
C MET A 226 -14.08 7.06 9.99
N LEU A 227 -13.81 6.04 9.17
CA LEU A 227 -12.74 6.11 8.16
C LEU A 227 -13.01 7.17 7.10
N MET A 228 -14.25 7.25 6.60
CA MET A 228 -14.67 8.28 5.66
C MET A 228 -14.51 9.69 6.24
N PHE A 229 -15.01 9.90 7.47
CA PHE A 229 -14.89 11.18 8.15
C PHE A 229 -13.43 11.56 8.38
N SER A 230 -12.61 10.66 8.89
CA SER A 230 -11.18 10.89 9.07
C SER A 230 -10.45 11.19 7.76
N PHE A 231 -10.81 10.52 6.66
CA PHE A 231 -10.24 10.78 5.34
C PHE A 231 -10.60 12.17 4.82
N VAL A 232 -11.88 12.56 4.86
CA VAL A 232 -12.33 13.88 4.40
C VAL A 232 -11.61 14.99 5.17
N ASN A 233 -11.57 14.90 6.51
CA ASN A 233 -10.86 15.90 7.32
C ASN A 233 -9.36 15.95 7.03
N ALA A 234 -8.72 14.81 6.71
CA ALA A 234 -7.30 14.77 6.36
C ALA A 234 -7.01 15.46 5.02
N VAL A 235 -7.89 15.27 4.03
CA VAL A 235 -7.81 15.96 2.73
C VAL A 235 -8.04 17.45 2.91
N ASP A 236 -9.12 17.84 3.61
CA ASP A 236 -9.45 19.24 3.86
C ASP A 236 -8.33 19.97 4.61
N LEU A 237 -7.75 19.33 5.62
CA LEU A 237 -6.60 19.88 6.35
C LEU A 237 -5.41 20.10 5.42
N PHE A 238 -5.06 19.10 4.61
CA PHE A 238 -3.94 19.20 3.69
C PHE A 238 -4.15 20.32 2.66
N ASP A 239 -5.37 20.44 2.14
CA ASP A 239 -5.73 21.49 1.17
C ASP A 239 -5.66 22.89 1.80
N GLN A 240 -6.17 23.07 3.02
CA GLN A 240 -6.06 24.35 3.75
C GLN A 240 -4.61 24.74 4.01
N VAL A 241 -3.80 23.77 4.44
CA VAL A 241 -2.37 23.99 4.67
C VAL A 241 -1.71 24.37 3.35
N ASN A 242 -2.00 23.69 2.25
CA ASN A 242 -1.39 23.98 0.95
C ASN A 242 -1.84 25.33 0.37
N ALA A 243 -3.10 25.73 0.57
CA ALA A 243 -3.63 27.03 0.16
C ALA A 243 -2.96 28.21 0.88
N THR A 244 -2.39 27.96 2.06
CA THR A 244 -1.63 28.95 2.83
C THR A 244 -0.24 29.13 2.19
N TRP A 245 -0.21 29.91 1.10
CA TRP A 245 0.98 30.37 0.40
C TRP A 245 1.42 31.73 0.95
N TYR A 246 2.44 31.73 1.81
CA TYR A 246 3.13 32.95 2.21
C TYR A 246 4.48 33.03 1.50
N ASP A 247 4.84 34.24 1.08
CA ASP A 247 6.23 34.56 0.74
C ASP A 247 7.04 34.50 2.03
N TYR A 248 7.61 33.33 2.33
CA TYR A 248 8.38 33.08 3.55
C TYR A 248 9.56 34.06 3.69
N GLY A 249 10.08 34.58 2.56
CA GLY A 249 11.07 35.64 2.55
C GLY A 249 10.55 36.92 3.20
N LYS A 250 9.36 37.38 2.79
CA LYS A 250 8.70 38.56 3.38
C LYS A 250 8.22 38.34 4.81
N LEU A 251 7.74 37.14 5.12
CA LEU A 251 7.30 36.80 6.48
C LEU A 251 8.48 36.84 7.47
N LYS A 252 9.64 36.33 7.04
CA LYS A 252 10.88 36.41 7.80
C LYS A 252 11.38 37.86 7.88
N GLU A 253 11.33 38.63 6.81
CA GLU A 253 11.74 40.04 6.84
C GLU A 253 10.90 40.85 7.85
N LYS A 254 9.58 40.64 7.90
CA LYS A 254 8.66 41.35 8.81
C LYS A 254 8.76 40.88 10.27
N TYR A 255 8.95 39.58 10.51
CA TYR A 255 8.82 38.99 11.85
C TYR A 255 10.11 38.35 12.40
N SER A 256 11.25 38.42 11.69
CA SER A 256 12.54 37.86 12.15
C SER A 256 13.02 38.43 13.48
N HIS A 257 12.54 39.61 13.85
CA HIS A 257 12.87 40.29 15.11
C HIS A 257 12.00 39.82 16.28
N THR A 258 11.03 38.93 16.04
CA THR A 258 10.04 38.47 17.02
C THR A 258 10.13 36.96 17.21
N ASP A 259 9.86 36.47 18.42
CA ASP A 259 9.81 35.02 18.73
C ASP A 259 8.57 34.31 18.12
N LEU A 260 7.85 34.96 17.22
CA LEU A 260 6.57 34.50 16.69
C LEU A 260 6.73 33.33 15.69
N LEU A 261 7.78 33.34 14.86
CA LEU A 261 7.98 32.30 13.84
C LEU A 261 8.33 30.93 14.46
N PRO A 262 9.23 30.84 15.46
CA PRO A 262 9.45 29.59 16.19
C PRO A 262 8.20 29.07 16.90
N ASP A 263 7.36 29.95 17.46
CA ASP A 263 6.10 29.56 18.11
C ASP A 263 5.11 28.95 17.10
N ILE A 264 4.98 29.54 15.91
CA ILE A 264 4.19 28.97 14.80
C ILE A 264 4.74 27.60 14.42
N ALA A 265 6.06 27.47 14.25
CA ALA A 265 6.71 26.21 13.91
C ALA A 265 6.40 25.11 14.95
N ALA A 266 6.48 25.45 16.24
CA ALA A 266 6.19 24.55 17.34
C ALA A 266 4.74 24.04 17.32
N ILE A 267 3.76 24.93 17.06
CA ILE A 267 2.35 24.52 16.95
C ILE A 267 2.14 23.59 15.74
N ILE A 268 2.74 23.89 14.59
CA ILE A 268 2.63 23.03 13.39
C ILE A 268 3.22 21.64 13.68
N ARG A 269 4.37 21.56 14.37
CA ARG A 269 4.97 20.27 14.77
C ARG A 269 4.05 19.49 15.71
N ARG A 270 3.41 20.14 16.70
CA ARG A 270 2.44 19.49 17.60
C ARG A 270 1.20 18.98 16.85
N MET A 271 0.72 19.72 15.84
CA MET A 271 -0.35 19.24 14.96
C MET A 271 0.10 18.02 14.15
N ALA A 272 1.30 18.04 13.59
CA ALA A 272 1.88 16.91 12.88
C ALA A 272 1.95 15.66 13.76
N GLU A 273 2.43 15.78 14.99
CA GLU A 273 2.47 14.68 15.97
C GLU A 273 1.09 14.13 16.33
N ALA A 274 0.07 15.00 16.43
CA ALA A 274 -1.30 14.57 16.69
C ALA A 274 -1.89 13.78 15.51
N ILE A 275 -1.62 14.22 14.28
CA ILE A 275 -2.05 13.54 13.04
C ILE A 275 -1.35 12.20 12.87
N ASP A 276 -0.04 12.15 13.15
CA ASP A 276 0.74 10.92 13.06
C ASP A 276 0.23 9.85 14.04
N ARG A 277 0.00 10.27 15.29
CA ARG A 277 -0.61 9.42 16.33
C ARG A 277 -1.99 8.91 15.93
N ALA A 278 -2.85 9.77 15.38
CA ALA A 278 -4.15 9.35 14.85
C ALA A 278 -4.01 8.30 13.73
N GLY A 279 -3.00 8.44 12.85
CA GLY A 279 -2.65 7.45 11.84
C GLY A 279 -2.30 6.09 12.45
N LEU A 280 -1.46 6.08 13.49
CA LEU A 280 -1.10 4.87 14.23
C LEU A 280 -2.30 4.23 14.95
N ALA A 281 -3.19 5.03 15.54
CA ALA A 281 -4.39 4.56 16.20
C ALA A 281 -5.35 3.87 15.23
N ILE A 282 -5.56 4.46 14.05
CA ILE A 282 -6.38 3.88 12.98
C ILE A 282 -5.79 2.54 12.50
N GLN A 283 -4.48 2.46 12.28
CA GLN A 283 -3.81 1.22 11.85
C GLN A 283 -3.85 0.11 12.91
N SER A 284 -3.74 0.49 14.19
CA SER A 284 -3.77 -0.45 15.32
C SER A 284 -5.19 -0.80 15.80
N ASN A 285 -6.22 -0.19 15.20
CA ASN A 285 -7.62 -0.31 15.63
C ASN A 285 -7.80 0.02 17.12
N ARG A 286 -6.99 0.95 17.64
CA ARG A 286 -7.07 1.46 19.00
C ARG A 286 -7.91 2.74 19.01
N LYS A 287 -8.73 2.89 20.03
CA LYS A 287 -9.45 4.14 20.27
C LYS A 287 -8.47 5.10 20.93
N GLU A 288 -8.06 6.12 20.19
CA GLU A 288 -7.23 7.17 20.77
C GLU A 288 -8.10 8.26 21.39
N VAL A 289 -7.66 8.77 22.55
CA VAL A 289 -8.14 10.01 23.13
C VAL A 289 -7.04 11.02 22.85
N THR A 290 -7.17 11.75 21.74
CA THR A 290 -6.24 12.83 21.42
C THR A 290 -6.51 13.99 22.37
N GLU A 291 -5.60 14.25 23.30
CA GLU A 291 -5.71 15.38 24.22
C GLU A 291 -5.20 16.64 23.51
N TYR A 292 -6.10 17.57 23.19
CA TYR A 292 -5.80 18.83 22.50
C TYR A 292 -5.20 19.88 23.45
N ALA A 293 -4.17 19.50 24.22
CA ALA A 293 -3.55 20.35 25.24
C ALA A 293 -2.91 21.64 24.69
N TRP A 294 -2.74 21.76 23.36
CA TRP A 294 -2.13 22.89 22.68
C TRP A 294 -3.14 23.93 22.14
N LEU A 295 -4.46 23.71 22.26
CA LEU A 295 -5.47 24.71 21.89
C LEU A 295 -5.32 26.05 22.64
N PRO A 296 -5.06 26.06 23.97
CA PRO A 296 -4.86 27.32 24.69
C PRO A 296 -3.59 28.08 24.24
N GLU A 297 -2.54 27.36 23.81
CA GLU A 297 -1.32 27.97 23.27
C GLU A 297 -1.60 28.64 21.91
N LEU A 298 -2.45 28.03 21.08
CA LEU A 298 -2.91 28.60 19.81
C LEU A 298 -3.73 29.88 20.02
N ASP A 299 -4.65 29.87 20.98
CA ASP A 299 -5.46 31.05 21.32
C ASP A 299 -4.58 32.21 21.81
N ASN A 300 -3.54 31.91 22.61
CA ASN A 300 -2.58 32.90 23.09
C ASN A 300 -1.72 33.46 21.94
N LEU A 301 -1.25 32.59 21.03
CA LEU A 301 -0.50 33.04 19.85
C LEU A 301 -1.36 33.93 18.96
N LYS A 302 -2.63 33.57 18.72
CA LYS A 302 -3.56 34.39 17.95
C LYS A 302 -3.75 35.77 18.58
N ALA A 303 -3.96 35.83 19.90
CA ALA A 303 -4.08 37.09 20.63
C ALA A 303 -2.81 37.96 20.51
N ARG A 304 -1.61 37.36 20.49
CA ARG A 304 -0.35 38.08 20.25
C ARG A 304 -0.23 38.64 18.84
N ILE A 305 -0.71 37.90 17.83
CA ILE A 305 -0.72 38.35 16.43
C ILE A 305 -1.69 39.52 16.26
N ASP A 306 -2.91 39.39 16.76
CA ASP A 306 -3.95 40.43 16.68
C ASP A 306 -3.47 41.74 17.35
N ALA A 307 -2.80 41.64 18.51
CA ALA A 307 -2.23 42.80 19.21
C ALA A 307 -1.08 43.50 18.45
N MET A 308 -0.34 42.78 17.60
CA MET A 308 0.74 43.36 16.78
C MET A 308 0.21 44.03 15.51
N ASP A 309 -0.85 43.50 14.91
CA ASP A 309 -1.48 44.14 13.74
C ASP A 309 -2.20 45.44 14.14
N ASP A 310 -2.91 45.48 15.28
CA ASP A 310 -3.57 46.70 15.79
C ASP A 310 -2.59 47.85 16.11
N GLY A 311 -1.39 47.52 16.60
CA GLY A 311 -0.33 48.49 16.90
C GLY A 311 0.39 49.06 15.66
N SER A 312 0.20 48.45 14.49
CA SER A 312 0.82 48.89 13.22
C SER A 312 -0.07 49.84 12.38
N SER A 313 -1.31 50.05 12.83
CA SER A 313 -2.31 50.96 12.23
C SER A 313 -2.40 52.34 12.90
N SER A 314 -1.45 52.71 13.77
CA SER A 314 -1.38 54.02 14.45
C SER A 314 -0.20 54.87 14.00
#